data_AF-A0A139AHH6-F1
#
_entry.id   AF-A0A139AHH6-F1
#
_cell.length_a   1.000
_cell.length_b   1.000
_cell.length_c   1.000
_cell.angle_alpha   90.00
_cell.angle_beta   90.00
_cell.angle_gamma   90.00
#
_symmetry.space_group_name_H-M   'P 1'
#
loop_
_entity.id
_entity.type
_entity.pdbx_description
1 polymer ?
#
loop_
_entity_poly.entity_id
_entity_poly.type
_entity_poly.pdbx_seq_one_letter_code
_entity_poly.pdbx_strand_id
1 'polypeptide(L)'
;MATESSSQKDLIRCIECEDIGGVADALARGANPNTRKKVVLTCKVSTGIFKSETRTDTIQAESALALAVRGGNLEIAELLLSAGVDPNWGVRLHLVPPPASML
;
A
#
# COMPACT_ATOMS: atom_id res chain seq x y z
N MET A 1 -1.87 -3.04 -22.64
CA MET A 1 -2.35 -3.76 -21.44
C MET A 1 -1.49 -3.34 -20.27
N ALA A 2 -1.93 -2.36 -19.47
CA ALA A 2 -1.26 -2.08 -18.21
C ALA A 2 -1.48 -3.28 -17.29
N THR A 3 -0.41 -3.87 -16.79
CA THR A 3 -0.48 -4.99 -15.84
C THR A 3 -1.15 -4.47 -14.57
N GLU A 4 -2.08 -5.24 -13.97
CA GLU A 4 -2.85 -4.84 -12.78
C GLU A 4 -1.99 -4.25 -11.65
N SER A 5 -0.73 -4.71 -11.54
CA SER A 5 0.28 -4.22 -10.60
C SER A 5 0.69 -2.75 -10.78
N SER A 6 0.54 -2.18 -11.98
CA SER A 6 0.89 -0.78 -12.27
C SER A 6 -0.24 0.18 -11.88
N SER A 7 -1.50 -0.16 -12.21
CA SER A 7 -2.65 0.71 -11.93
C SER A 7 -2.93 0.83 -10.43
N GLN A 8 -2.68 -0.22 -9.65
CA GLN A 8 -2.82 -0.21 -8.20
C GLN A 8 -1.78 0.69 -7.51
N LYS A 9 -0.55 0.72 -8.03
CA LYS A 9 0.51 1.62 -7.53
C LYS A 9 0.19 3.08 -7.84
N ASP A 10 -0.30 3.34 -9.05
CA ASP A 10 -0.75 4.68 -9.46
C ASP A 10 -1.85 5.17 -8.52
N LEU A 11 -2.87 4.33 -8.24
CA LEU A 11 -3.95 4.66 -7.32
C LEU A 11 -3.43 5.05 -5.92
N ILE A 12 -2.55 4.23 -5.33
CA ILE A 12 -1.96 4.54 -4.02
C ILE A 12 -1.18 5.86 -4.06
N ARG A 13 -0.37 6.09 -5.11
CA ARG A 13 0.41 7.32 -5.25
C ARG A 13 -0.48 8.56 -5.32
N CYS A 14 -1.56 8.52 -6.11
CA CYS A 14 -2.48 9.64 -6.24
C CYS A 14 -3.16 9.97 -4.90
N ILE A 15 -3.53 8.96 -4.11
CA ILE A 15 -4.08 9.16 -2.76
C ILE A 15 -3.05 9.84 -1.85
N GLU A 16 -1.80 9.39 -1.85
CA GLU A 16 -0.73 9.97 -1.03
C GLU A 16 -0.37 11.42 -1.41
N CYS A 17 -0.63 11.80 -2.66
CA CYS A 17 -0.43 13.15 -3.17
C CYS A 17 -1.71 14.00 -3.17
N GLU A 18 -2.81 13.50 -2.61
CA GLU A 18 -4.12 14.20 -2.57
C GLU A 18 -4.67 14.57 -3.95
N ASP A 19 -4.26 13.83 -4.98
CA ASP A 19 -4.63 14.07 -6.37
C ASP A 19 -5.97 13.37 -6.70
N ILE A 20 -7.08 14.06 -6.42
CA ILE A 20 -8.44 13.57 -6.66
C ILE A 20 -8.66 13.18 -8.12
N GLY A 21 -8.16 13.98 -9.07
CA GLY A 21 -8.28 13.71 -10.50
C GLY A 21 -7.56 12.43 -10.90
N GLY A 22 -6.31 12.27 -10.44
CA GLY A 22 -5.54 11.04 -10.65
C GLY A 22 -6.17 9.80 -9.99
N VAL A 23 -6.82 9.95 -8.84
CA VAL A 23 -7.59 8.85 -8.21
C VAL A 23 -8.76 8.45 -9.11
N ALA A 24 -9.55 9.41 -9.59
CA ALA A 24 -10.68 9.15 -10.48
C ALA A 24 -10.23 8.44 -11.77
N ASP A 25 -9.16 8.93 -12.39
CA ASP A 25 -8.58 8.33 -13.60
C ASP A 25 -8.05 6.92 -13.36
N ALA A 26 -7.40 6.67 -12.21
CA ALA A 26 -6.94 5.34 -11.86
C ALA A 26 -8.10 4.35 -11.69
N LEU A 27 -9.17 4.76 -11.01
CA LEU A 27 -10.38 3.96 -10.84
C LEU A 27 -11.10 3.69 -12.17
N ALA A 28 -11.22 4.72 -13.03
CA ALA A 28 -11.81 4.59 -14.37
C ALA A 28 -11.02 3.61 -15.26
N ARG A 29 -9.70 3.50 -15.06
CA ARG A 29 -8.84 2.48 -15.72
C ARG A 29 -8.94 1.09 -15.09
N GLY A 30 -9.84 0.87 -14.14
CA GLY A 30 -10.06 -0.42 -13.49
C GLY A 30 -9.10 -0.74 -12.35
N ALA A 31 -8.47 0.27 -11.72
CA ALA A 31 -7.73 0.02 -10.49
C ALA A 31 -8.69 -0.52 -9.41
N ASN A 32 -8.32 -1.65 -8.78
CA ASN A 32 -9.10 -2.21 -7.69
C ASN A 32 -9.02 -1.26 -6.46
N PRO A 33 -10.14 -0.72 -5.99
CA PRO A 33 -10.10 0.27 -4.91
C PRO A 33 -9.87 -0.38 -3.54
N ASN A 34 -10.03 -1.71 -3.42
CA ASN A 34 -9.61 -2.49 -2.24
C ASN A 34 -8.09 -2.79 -2.23
N THR A 35 -7.28 -1.95 -2.88
CA THR A 35 -5.82 -2.07 -2.87
C THR A 35 -5.22 -1.62 -1.52
N ARG A 36 -3.98 -2.05 -1.28
CA ARG A 36 -3.19 -1.70 -0.11
C ARG A 36 -1.84 -1.16 -0.53
N LYS A 37 -1.32 -0.23 0.27
CA LYS A 37 0.07 0.16 0.15
C LYS A 37 0.95 -1.04 0.45
N LYS A 38 1.89 -1.33 -0.44
CA LYS A 38 2.91 -2.37 -0.27
C LYS A 38 4.24 -1.72 0.05
N VAL A 39 4.79 -2.01 1.22
CA VAL A 39 6.12 -1.55 1.63
C VAL A 39 7.10 -2.69 1.46
N VAL A 40 8.21 -2.41 0.75
CA VAL A 40 9.30 -3.36 0.55
C VAL A 40 10.56 -2.75 1.15
N LEU A 41 11.13 -3.40 2.16
CA LEU A 41 12.40 -3.03 2.75
C LEU A 41 13.46 -3.98 2.20
N THR A 42 14.51 -3.42 1.60
CA THR A 42 15.69 -4.20 1.20
C THR A 42 16.90 -3.63 1.91
N CYS A 43 17.63 -4.47 2.62
CA CYS A 43 18.83 -4.06 3.35
C CYS A 43 19.95 -5.09 3.17
N LYS A 44 21.20 -4.63 3.33
CA LYS A 44 22.36 -5.50 3.38
C LYS A 44 22.67 -5.79 4.85
N VAL A 45 22.51 -7.05 5.25
CA VAL A 45 22.76 -7.51 6.62
C VAL A 45 24.15 -8.10 6.69
N SER A 46 24.97 -7.59 7.62
CA SER A 46 26.26 -8.20 7.93
C SER A 46 26.05 -9.47 8.75
N THR A 47 26.59 -10.59 8.28
CA THR A 47 26.52 -11.89 8.97
C THR A 47 27.90 -12.35 9.48
N GLY A 48 28.92 -11.50 9.36
CA GLY A 48 30.27 -11.72 9.84
C GLY A 48 31.24 -10.64 9.35
N ILE A 49 32.52 -10.74 9.73
CA ILE A 49 33.55 -9.70 9.49
C ILE A 49 33.67 -9.33 8.00
N PHE A 50 33.53 -10.32 7.10
CA PHE A 50 33.63 -10.13 5.65
C PHE A 50 32.41 -10.67 4.88
N LYS A 51 31.32 -11.03 5.58
CA LYS A 51 30.15 -11.63 4.96
C LYS A 51 28.94 -10.73 5.13
N SER A 52 28.25 -10.46 4.03
CA SER A 52 27.00 -9.75 4.05
C SER A 52 26.04 -10.37 3.05
N GLU A 53 24.76 -10.32 3.39
CA GLU A 53 23.68 -10.83 2.54
C GLU A 53 22.62 -9.75 2.37
N THR A 54 21.99 -9.70 1.20
CA THR A 54 20.84 -8.84 0.99
C THR A 54 19.60 -9.55 1.51
N ARG A 55 18.87 -8.92 2.42
CA ARG A 55 17.56 -9.36 2.87
C ARG A 55 16.50 -8.41 2.33
N THR A 56 15.37 -8.98 1.95
CA THR A 56 14.19 -8.23 1.55
C THR A 56 13.00 -8.71 2.36
N ASP A 57 12.26 -7.76 2.93
CA ASP A 57 11.00 -8.00 3.60
C ASP A 57 9.89 -7.17 2.94
N THR A 58 8.66 -7.68 2.93
CA THR A 58 7.52 -7.05 2.29
C THR A 58 6.29 -7.15 3.18
N ILE A 59 5.71 -5.98 3.48
CA ILE A 59 4.48 -5.89 4.26
C ILE A 59 3.38 -5.19 3.47
N GLN A 60 2.14 -5.61 3.71
CA GLN A 60 0.95 -4.86 3.31
C GLN A 60 0.62 -3.89 4.44
N ALA A 61 0.53 -2.60 4.12
CA ALA A 61 0.27 -1.54 5.07
C ALA A 61 -1.21 -1.10 5.00
N GLU A 62 -1.46 0.20 4.98
CA GLU A 62 -2.81 0.76 4.96
C GLU A 62 -3.56 0.44 3.64
N SER A 63 -4.88 0.28 3.73
CA SER A 63 -5.75 0.26 2.56
C SER A 63 -5.85 1.65 1.92
N ALA A 64 -6.24 1.69 0.64
CA ALA A 64 -6.50 2.95 -0.07
C ALA A 64 -7.44 3.88 0.73
N LEU A 65 -8.54 3.33 1.26
CA LEU A 65 -9.48 4.09 2.08
C LEU A 65 -8.85 4.58 3.40
N ALA A 66 -8.08 3.73 4.09
CA ALA A 66 -7.41 4.13 5.32
C ALA A 66 -6.40 5.27 5.09
N LEU A 67 -5.71 5.29 3.94
CA LEU A 67 -4.83 6.39 3.57
C LEU A 67 -5.60 7.70 3.38
N ALA A 68 -6.73 7.66 2.66
CA ALA A 68 -7.59 8.83 2.46
C ALA A 68 -8.14 9.37 3.79
N VAL A 69 -8.66 8.48 4.66
CA VAL A 69 -9.17 8.86 5.99
C VAL A 69 -8.06 9.46 6.86
N ARG A 70 -6.86 8.87 6.88
CA ARG A 70 -5.73 9.39 7.66
C ARG A 70 -5.27 10.76 7.18
N GLY A 71 -5.32 11.01 5.87
CA GLY A 71 -5.01 12.32 5.28
C GLY A 71 -6.08 13.38 5.56
N GLY A 72 -7.27 13.00 6.06
CA GLY A 72 -8.40 13.92 6.19
C GLY A 72 -9.08 14.24 4.86
N ASN A 73 -8.82 13.46 3.81
CA ASN A 73 -9.28 13.71 2.45
C ASN A 73 -10.67 13.09 2.24
N LEU A 74 -11.70 13.81 2.71
CA LEU A 74 -13.09 13.38 2.62
C LEU A 74 -13.51 13.06 1.18
N GLU A 75 -13.16 13.91 0.22
CA GLU A 75 -13.54 13.76 -1.18
C GLU A 75 -12.95 12.48 -1.80
N ILE A 76 -11.70 12.16 -1.48
CA ILE A 76 -11.06 10.91 -1.91
C ILE A 76 -11.73 9.71 -1.24
N ALA A 77 -12.07 9.81 0.04
CA ALA A 77 -12.78 8.75 0.74
C ALA A 77 -14.17 8.48 0.13
N GLU A 78 -14.93 9.53 -0.18
CA GLU A 78 -16.22 9.43 -0.87
C GLU A 78 -16.09 8.80 -2.25
N LEU A 79 -15.07 9.19 -3.02
CA LEU A 79 -14.79 8.63 -4.33
C LEU A 79 -14.48 7.13 -4.27
N LEU A 80 -13.66 6.72 -3.31
CA LEU A 80 -13.33 5.32 -3.07
C LEU A 80 -14.55 4.50 -2.61
N LEU A 81 -15.36 5.03 -1.71
CA LEU A 81 -16.60 4.38 -1.26
C LEU A 81 -17.60 4.22 -2.41
N SER A 82 -17.74 5.25 -3.24
CA SER A 82 -18.59 5.21 -4.45
C SER A 82 -18.10 4.18 -5.48
N ALA A 83 -16.80 3.88 -5.49
CA ALA A 83 -16.21 2.82 -6.31
C ALA A 83 -16.39 1.40 -5.74
N GLY A 84 -17.10 1.24 -4.62
CA GLY A 84 -17.40 -0.06 -4.02
C GLY A 84 -16.28 -0.62 -3.14
N VAL A 85 -15.47 0.24 -2.52
CA VAL A 85 -14.57 -0.18 -1.44
C VAL A 85 -15.36 -0.81 -0.30
N ASP A 86 -14.84 -1.91 0.23
CA ASP A 86 -15.28 -2.42 1.53
C ASP A 86 -14.69 -1.53 2.64
N PRO A 87 -15.50 -0.79 3.40
CA PRO A 87 -15.00 0.06 4.49
C PRO A 87 -14.36 -0.75 5.62
N ASN A 88 -14.67 -2.05 5.72
CA ASN A 88 -14.05 -2.97 6.67
C ASN A 88 -12.77 -3.60 6.11
N TRP A 89 -12.31 -3.19 4.93
CA TRP A 89 -10.99 -3.49 4.39
C TRP A 89 -9.93 -2.75 5.22
N GLY A 90 -9.80 -3.16 6.47
CA GLY A 90 -9.24 -2.39 7.57
C GLY A 90 -7.74 -2.20 7.48
N VAL A 91 -7.17 -1.50 8.45
CA VAL A 91 -5.72 -1.29 8.54
C VAL A 91 -5.07 -2.56 9.08
N ARG A 92 -4.15 -3.19 8.32
CA ARG A 92 -3.37 -4.32 8.84
C ARG A 92 -1.98 -3.82 9.24
N LEU A 93 -1.86 -3.36 10.48
CA LEU A 93 -0.58 -3.02 11.08
C LEU A 93 0.08 -4.29 11.63
N HIS A 94 0.59 -5.17 10.75
CA HIS A 94 1.45 -6.26 11.22
C HIS A 94 2.82 -5.68 11.61
N LEU A 95 2.92 -5.15 12.82
CA LEU A 95 4.19 -5.00 13.55
C LEU A 95 4.35 -6.19 14.51
N VAL A 96 4.06 -7.42 14.05
CA VAL A 96 4.44 -8.60 14.83
C VAL A 96 5.88 -8.89 14.44
N PRO A 97 6.88 -8.71 15.34
CA PRO A 97 8.24 -9.13 15.04
C PRO A 97 8.22 -10.62 14.68
N PRO A 98 9.08 -11.08 13.76
CA PRO A 98 9.20 -12.51 13.47
C PRO A 98 9.39 -13.27 14.80
N PRO A 99 8.76 -14.45 14.97
CA PRO A 99 8.85 -15.20 16.21
C PRO A 99 10.32 -15.41 16.58
N ALA A 100 10.65 -15.25 17.86
CA ALA A 100 12.02 -15.31 18.37
C ALA A 100 12.78 -16.61 18.02
N SER A 101 12.07 -17.64 17.55
CA SER A 101 12.62 -18.91 17.04
C SER A 101 13.28 -18.83 15.66
N MET A 102 13.34 -17.66 15.02
CA MET A 102 14.02 -17.42 13.73
C MET A 102 15.38 -16.69 13.85
N LEU A 103 15.90 -16.52 15.07
CA LEU A 103 17.25 -16.04 15.38
C LEU A 103 18.03 -17.09 16.16
#